data_AF-A0A952SD45-F1
#
_entry.id   AF-A0A952SD45-F1
#
_cell.length_a   1.000
_cell.length_b   1.000
_cell.length_c   1.000
_cell.angle_alpha   90.00
_cell.angle_beta   90.00
_cell.angle_gamma   90.00
#
_symmetry.space_group_name_H-M   'P 1'
#
loop_
_entity.id
_entity.type
_entity.pdbx_description
1 polymer ?
#
loop_
_entity_poly.entity_id
_entity_poly.type
_entity_poly.pdbx_seq_one_letter_code
_entity_poly.pdbx_strand_id
1 'polypeptide(L)'
;MPQKEWTVMIYMSGDNNLAVDMAYAMEQIREVAKIGAKRLDLFVYYDGNSPEIPTVYCDFSNPDDPKYFRSCMVPDKLYPVPAKLNENAADRRSVLNFVDWCVNRPGQRSKRHALIFSGHSLGFEDRGLFRDESSGRSMKISDLFFLIQRIVLPKPTLEEIAATEKLKGEELERETTELIGRPLDILGFDSCVMGMLEVGYQFSDVTETMIASEGSVPSAGWTYAKILGGLAAGRFCRSSAKKVAEHFVKEFISSQDRYTVGGVSVDMAAWDMSRFRDLADALDGLAQVLIECFRNEDSRIYRLMERVVLQAHWKCQSYMLDQNVDLGDLCELLKAEVEMWADDLGSDEPLLREVAHVCDNVLAILRKTVILSGFSGGGYQYSNGVSVFFPWSWNAYLVSQKNYESTWYAKDSKNNNFAARWLGWADFLKLYLGKVARRSSAPLSDGASSGEKYRYLSGIRFADEDSIGGDAETAVSSRLGGSGSSTKLGGSGSSTKLGGSGSSTKLGGSGSSTKLGGSGSSTKLGGSGSSTKLGGSGSSTKLGGSGSSTKLGGLAADSFFTTLRLFKNIESDWNISGFSKRPDDSDA
;
A
#
# COMPACT_ATOMS: atom_id res chain seq x y z
N MET A 1 -33.54 6.61 -21.28
CA MET A 1 -32.59 5.54 -21.67
C MET A 1 -32.85 4.33 -20.78
N PRO A 2 -32.58 3.08 -21.23
CA PRO A 2 -32.73 1.91 -20.37
C PRO A 2 -31.77 1.99 -19.17
N GLN A 3 -32.24 1.59 -17.99
CA GLN A 3 -31.43 1.48 -16.77
C GLN A 3 -30.18 0.64 -17.03
N LYS A 4 -29.00 1.20 -16.79
CA LYS A 4 -27.74 0.46 -16.85
C LYS A 4 -27.55 -0.38 -15.59
N GLU A 5 -26.81 -1.47 -15.70
CA GLU A 5 -26.71 -2.45 -14.62
C GLU A 5 -25.73 -2.00 -13.53
N TRP A 6 -24.60 -1.39 -13.93
CA TRP A 6 -23.55 -0.94 -13.02
C TRP A 6 -23.28 0.55 -13.17
N THR A 7 -23.09 1.22 -12.04
CA THR A 7 -22.36 2.49 -11.94
C THR A 7 -21.01 2.21 -11.29
N VAL A 8 -19.93 2.53 -12.02
CA VAL A 8 -18.55 2.41 -11.53
C VAL A 8 -18.00 3.81 -11.34
N MET A 9 -17.65 4.12 -10.09
CA MET A 9 -17.10 5.40 -9.65
C MET A 9 -15.65 5.19 -9.26
N ILE A 10 -14.73 5.90 -9.91
CA ILE A 10 -13.29 5.79 -9.66
C ILE A 10 -12.78 7.13 -9.14
N TYR A 11 -12.29 7.15 -7.91
CA TYR A 11 -11.84 8.36 -7.22
C TYR A 11 -10.31 8.37 -7.16
N MET A 12 -9.68 9.19 -7.99
CA MET A 12 -8.22 9.29 -8.15
C MET A 12 -7.68 10.51 -7.38
N SER A 13 -7.04 10.24 -6.25
CA SER A 13 -6.32 11.23 -5.43
C SER A 13 -4.90 11.41 -5.98
N GLY A 14 -4.79 12.22 -7.04
CA GLY A 14 -3.57 12.37 -7.83
C GLY A 14 -2.75 13.62 -7.53
N ASP A 15 -3.16 14.48 -6.60
CA ASP A 15 -2.37 15.64 -6.14
C ASP A 15 -1.15 15.18 -5.32
N ASN A 16 -0.25 14.47 -6.00
CA ASN A 16 0.99 13.89 -5.51
C ASN A 16 1.80 13.38 -6.72
N ASN A 17 2.81 12.54 -6.48
CA ASN A 17 3.65 11.95 -7.52
C ASN A 17 2.95 10.89 -8.41
N LEU A 18 1.68 10.54 -8.19
CA LEU A 18 0.91 9.59 -9.02
C LEU A 18 0.06 10.26 -10.11
N ALA A 19 -0.04 11.59 -10.14
CA ALA A 19 -0.93 12.33 -11.05
C ALA A 19 -0.83 11.85 -12.51
N VAL A 20 0.41 11.73 -13.01
CA VAL A 20 0.70 11.38 -14.40
C VAL A 20 0.24 9.95 -14.71
N ASP A 21 0.54 9.00 -13.83
CA ASP A 21 0.15 7.60 -13.99
C ASP A 21 -1.39 7.45 -13.95
N MET A 22 -2.05 8.19 -13.07
CA MET A 22 -3.52 8.25 -13.00
C MET A 22 -4.15 8.84 -14.27
N ALA A 23 -3.52 9.85 -14.89
CA ALA A 23 -3.98 10.37 -16.18
C ALA A 23 -3.92 9.31 -17.29
N TYR A 24 -2.88 8.46 -17.32
CA TYR A 24 -2.83 7.32 -18.22
C TYR A 24 -3.90 6.27 -17.91
N ALA A 25 -4.17 6.00 -16.63
CA ALA A 25 -5.26 5.13 -16.21
C ALA A 25 -6.63 5.66 -16.64
N MET A 26 -6.85 6.98 -16.56
CA MET A 26 -8.07 7.63 -17.05
C MET A 26 -8.30 7.41 -18.54
N GLU A 27 -7.26 7.47 -19.37
CA GLU A 27 -7.39 7.16 -20.81
C GLU A 27 -7.72 5.68 -21.04
N GLN A 28 -7.13 4.76 -20.26
CA GLN A 28 -7.53 3.33 -20.29
C GLN A 28 -9.01 3.14 -19.96
N ILE A 29 -9.52 3.85 -18.95
CA ILE A 29 -10.92 3.81 -18.53
C ILE A 29 -11.83 4.34 -19.65
N ARG A 30 -11.45 5.45 -20.29
CA ARG A 30 -12.18 6.03 -21.42
C ARG A 30 -12.30 5.06 -22.59
N GLU A 31 -11.21 4.34 -22.94
CA GLU A 31 -11.27 3.34 -24.01
C GLU A 31 -12.20 2.17 -23.67
N VAL A 32 -12.24 1.73 -22.42
CA VAL A 32 -13.20 0.69 -21.99
C VAL A 32 -14.64 1.18 -22.10
N ALA A 33 -14.89 2.45 -21.82
CA ALA A 33 -16.23 3.03 -21.89
C ALA A 33 -16.84 2.92 -23.30
N LYS A 34 -16.02 3.00 -24.36
CA LYS A 34 -16.44 2.78 -25.75
C LYS A 34 -17.03 1.38 -25.98
N ILE A 35 -16.53 0.38 -25.26
CA ILE A 35 -17.02 -1.00 -25.32
C ILE A 35 -18.29 -1.16 -24.44
N GLY A 36 -18.34 -0.47 -23.30
CA GLY A 36 -19.34 -0.64 -22.24
C GLY A 36 -20.55 0.30 -22.28
N ALA A 37 -20.61 1.22 -23.25
CA ALA A 37 -21.54 2.35 -23.36
C ALA A 37 -23.01 2.06 -22.99
N LYS A 38 -23.53 0.90 -23.41
CA LYS A 38 -24.94 0.51 -23.21
C LYS A 38 -25.20 -0.18 -21.87
N ARG A 39 -24.18 -0.41 -21.05
CA ARG A 39 -24.22 -1.32 -19.89
C ARG A 39 -23.70 -0.71 -18.60
N LEU A 40 -22.75 0.22 -18.70
CA LEU A 40 -22.06 0.83 -17.56
C LEU A 40 -22.23 2.35 -17.58
N ASP A 41 -22.49 2.92 -16.42
CA ASP A 41 -22.14 4.30 -16.14
C ASP A 41 -20.74 4.30 -15.52
N LEU A 42 -19.85 5.13 -16.05
CA LEU A 42 -18.44 5.14 -15.69
C LEU A 42 -18.00 6.57 -15.44
N PHE A 43 -17.67 6.84 -14.17
CA PHE A 43 -17.32 8.16 -13.69
C PHE A 43 -15.94 8.15 -13.06
N VAL A 44 -15.18 9.22 -13.31
CA VAL A 44 -13.85 9.40 -12.72
C VAL A 44 -13.79 10.77 -12.04
N TYR A 45 -13.38 10.80 -10.79
CA TYR A 45 -12.86 12.00 -10.14
C TYR A 45 -11.34 11.95 -10.28
N TYR A 46 -10.74 13.00 -10.81
CA TYR A 46 -9.30 13.11 -10.96
C TYR A 46 -8.81 14.43 -10.37
N ASP A 47 -8.01 14.34 -9.32
CA ASP A 47 -7.35 15.49 -8.71
C ASP A 47 -5.88 15.55 -9.16
N GLY A 48 -5.51 16.60 -9.90
CA GLY A 48 -4.18 16.75 -10.48
C GLY A 48 -3.22 17.55 -9.59
N ASN A 49 -1.91 17.32 -9.76
CA ASN A 49 -0.86 17.91 -8.93
C ASN A 49 -0.35 19.31 -9.38
N SER A 50 -1.11 20.02 -10.21
CA SER A 50 -0.75 21.36 -10.68
C SER A 50 -1.97 22.28 -10.65
N PRO A 51 -1.82 23.57 -10.30
CA PRO A 51 -2.89 24.57 -10.43
C PRO A 51 -3.43 24.70 -11.87
N GLU A 52 -2.62 24.32 -12.86
CA GLU A 52 -2.98 24.29 -14.28
C GLU A 52 -3.80 23.04 -14.65
N ILE A 53 -3.77 22.01 -13.79
CA ILE A 53 -4.49 20.74 -13.92
C ILE A 53 -5.54 20.70 -12.79
N PRO A 54 -6.70 21.35 -12.98
CA PRO A 54 -7.70 21.43 -11.93
C PRO A 54 -8.27 20.06 -11.59
N THR A 55 -8.88 19.90 -10.43
CA THR A 55 -9.73 18.73 -10.16
C THR A 55 -10.84 18.63 -11.22
N VAL A 56 -10.97 17.46 -11.86
CA VAL A 56 -11.94 17.20 -12.94
C VAL A 56 -12.87 16.04 -12.59
N TYR A 57 -14.15 16.22 -12.92
CA TYR A 57 -15.19 15.19 -12.86
C TYR A 57 -15.43 14.75 -14.30
N CYS A 58 -15.16 13.49 -14.59
CA CYS A 58 -15.23 12.90 -15.91
C CYS A 58 -16.43 11.95 -15.99
N ASP A 59 -17.23 12.11 -17.04
CA ASP A 59 -18.35 11.23 -17.38
C ASP A 59 -18.06 10.54 -18.71
N PHE A 60 -17.78 9.24 -18.63
CA PHE A 60 -17.54 8.38 -19.78
C PHE A 60 -18.76 7.51 -20.11
N SER A 61 -19.89 7.76 -19.48
CA SER A 61 -21.11 6.96 -19.63
C SER A 61 -21.71 7.05 -21.05
N ASN A 62 -21.37 8.11 -21.79
CA ASN A 62 -21.60 8.22 -23.23
C ASN A 62 -20.25 8.33 -23.96
N PRO A 63 -19.77 7.27 -24.63
CA PRO A 63 -18.44 7.28 -25.25
C PRO A 63 -18.33 8.20 -26.46
N ASP A 64 -19.45 8.52 -27.12
CA ASP A 64 -19.48 9.41 -28.28
C ASP A 64 -19.40 10.89 -27.87
N ASP A 65 -19.67 11.19 -26.60
CA ASP A 65 -19.66 12.53 -26.00
C ASP A 65 -19.13 12.46 -24.56
N PRO A 66 -17.84 12.14 -24.35
CA PRO A 66 -17.25 12.11 -23.03
C PRO A 66 -17.20 13.53 -22.46
N LYS A 67 -17.64 13.71 -21.21
CA LYS A 67 -17.72 15.03 -20.59
C LYS A 67 -16.70 15.20 -19.48
N TYR A 68 -16.16 16.41 -19.40
CA TYR A 68 -15.17 16.81 -18.41
C TYR A 68 -15.65 18.10 -17.77
N PHE A 69 -15.82 18.07 -16.45
CA PHE A 69 -16.23 19.24 -15.69
C PHE A 69 -15.12 19.60 -14.73
N ARG A 70 -14.65 20.85 -14.78
CA ARG A 70 -13.85 21.37 -13.67
C ARG A 70 -14.71 21.32 -12.42
N SER A 71 -14.13 20.88 -11.32
CA SER A 71 -14.83 20.72 -10.05
C SER A 71 -15.64 21.96 -9.64
N CYS A 72 -15.07 23.16 -9.79
CA CYS A 72 -15.74 24.43 -9.46
C CYS A 72 -16.92 24.80 -10.39
N MET A 73 -17.06 24.11 -11.53
CA MET A 73 -18.11 24.33 -12.52
C MET A 73 -19.21 23.26 -12.46
N VAL A 74 -19.09 22.26 -11.58
CA VAL A 74 -20.14 21.27 -11.35
C VAL A 74 -21.25 21.95 -10.53
N PRO A 75 -22.48 22.06 -11.06
CA PRO A 75 -23.59 22.70 -10.35
C PRO A 75 -24.12 21.82 -9.21
N ASP A 76 -24.86 22.44 -8.29
CA ASP A 76 -25.69 21.76 -7.29
C ASP A 76 -24.95 20.77 -6.37
N LYS A 77 -23.66 20.99 -6.11
CA LYS A 77 -22.89 20.19 -5.15
C LYS A 77 -23.50 20.26 -3.76
N LEU A 78 -23.52 19.11 -3.06
CA LEU A 78 -23.90 19.04 -1.64
C LEU A 78 -23.10 20.04 -0.80
N TYR A 79 -21.79 20.11 -1.01
CA TYR A 79 -20.91 21.03 -0.29
C TYR A 79 -20.27 22.03 -1.27
N PRO A 80 -20.21 23.32 -0.89
CA PRO A 80 -19.61 24.34 -1.73
C PRO A 80 -18.11 24.09 -1.90
N VAL A 81 -17.60 24.45 -3.07
CA VAL A 81 -16.20 24.24 -3.46
C VAL A 81 -15.57 25.58 -3.82
N PRO A 82 -14.31 25.84 -3.45
CA PRO A 82 -13.64 27.09 -3.82
C PRO A 82 -13.56 27.26 -5.34
N ALA A 83 -13.90 28.45 -5.85
CA ALA A 83 -13.91 28.73 -7.28
C ALA A 83 -12.51 28.73 -7.94
N LYS A 84 -11.45 28.95 -7.15
CA LYS A 84 -10.07 29.16 -7.63
C LYS A 84 -9.08 28.08 -7.18
N LEU A 85 -9.51 27.12 -6.36
CA LEU A 85 -8.63 26.09 -5.79
C LEU A 85 -9.17 24.71 -6.16
N ASN A 86 -8.27 23.74 -6.25
CA ASN A 86 -8.62 22.34 -6.40
C ASN A 86 -9.40 21.85 -5.15
N GLU A 87 -10.28 20.88 -5.37
CA GLU A 87 -10.87 20.16 -4.25
C GLU A 87 -9.78 19.36 -3.57
N ASN A 88 -9.80 19.36 -2.24
CA ASN A 88 -8.89 18.52 -1.49
C ASN A 88 -9.33 17.06 -1.63
N ALA A 89 -8.53 16.22 -2.26
CA ALA A 89 -8.90 14.82 -2.47
C ALA A 89 -9.03 14.02 -1.16
N ALA A 90 -8.38 14.47 -0.09
CA ALA A 90 -8.47 13.90 1.25
C ALA A 90 -9.68 14.39 2.08
N ASP A 91 -10.44 15.38 1.59
CA ASP A 91 -11.63 15.88 2.28
C ASP A 91 -12.85 14.99 1.98
N ARG A 92 -13.54 14.55 3.04
CA ARG A 92 -14.78 13.76 2.92
C ARG A 92 -15.84 14.43 2.05
N ARG A 93 -15.88 15.76 2.02
CA ARG A 93 -16.84 16.54 1.23
C ARG A 93 -16.64 16.35 -0.26
N SER A 94 -15.39 16.27 -0.72
CA SER A 94 -15.05 16.04 -2.13
C SER A 94 -15.57 14.69 -2.61
N VAL A 95 -15.42 13.65 -1.78
CA VAL A 95 -15.97 12.31 -2.08
C VAL A 95 -17.49 12.32 -2.09
N LEU A 96 -18.14 12.95 -1.11
CA LEU A 96 -19.61 13.06 -1.06
C LEU A 96 -20.17 13.81 -2.28
N ASN A 97 -19.54 14.93 -2.66
CA ASN A 97 -19.88 15.69 -3.87
C ASN A 97 -19.76 14.82 -5.12
N PHE A 98 -18.68 14.05 -5.25
CA PHE A 98 -18.47 13.18 -6.40
C PHE A 98 -19.50 12.05 -6.47
N VAL A 99 -19.76 11.36 -5.36
CA VAL A 99 -20.74 10.27 -5.33
C VAL A 99 -22.14 10.79 -5.62
N ASP A 100 -22.53 11.92 -5.02
CA ASP A 100 -23.80 12.60 -5.32
C ASP A 100 -23.92 12.93 -6.82
N TRP A 101 -22.89 13.56 -7.37
CA TRP A 101 -22.84 13.88 -8.80
C TRP A 101 -22.97 12.65 -9.69
N CYS A 102 -22.51 11.47 -9.26
CA CYS A 102 -22.64 10.23 -10.02
C CYS A 102 -24.05 9.63 -9.94
N VAL A 103 -24.66 9.59 -8.75
CA VAL A 103 -25.86 8.78 -8.46
C VAL A 103 -27.17 9.57 -8.45
N ASN A 104 -27.12 10.90 -8.31
CA ASN A 104 -28.30 11.78 -8.24
C ASN A 104 -28.59 12.56 -9.53
N ARG A 105 -28.11 12.07 -10.67
CA ARG A 105 -28.37 12.69 -11.98
C ARG A 105 -29.77 12.34 -12.51
N PRO A 106 -30.39 13.21 -13.33
CA PRO A 106 -31.66 12.91 -13.98
C PRO A 106 -31.58 11.63 -14.82
N GLY A 107 -32.33 10.59 -14.44
CA GLY A 107 -32.29 9.28 -15.10
C GLY A 107 -32.70 8.14 -14.16
N GLN A 108 -32.55 6.90 -14.63
CA GLN A 108 -32.73 5.72 -13.77
C GLN A 108 -31.39 5.37 -13.10
N ARG A 109 -31.35 5.33 -11.77
CA ARG A 109 -30.19 4.85 -11.00
C ARG A 109 -29.84 3.41 -11.39
N SER A 110 -28.56 3.06 -11.45
CA SER A 110 -28.15 1.69 -11.75
C SER A 110 -28.48 0.71 -10.61
N LYS A 111 -28.43 -0.58 -10.91
CA LYS A 111 -28.73 -1.64 -9.93
C LYS A 111 -27.53 -2.02 -9.08
N ARG A 112 -26.31 -1.71 -9.48
CA ARG A 112 -25.11 -2.09 -8.75
C ARG A 112 -24.08 -0.97 -8.74
N HIS A 113 -23.40 -0.79 -7.62
CA HIS A 113 -22.46 0.31 -7.43
C HIS A 113 -21.09 -0.23 -7.04
N ALA A 114 -20.08 0.15 -7.82
CA ALA A 114 -18.68 -0.04 -7.47
C ALA A 114 -18.04 1.32 -7.19
N LEU A 115 -17.37 1.47 -6.04
CA LEU A 115 -16.58 2.63 -5.70
C LEU A 115 -15.12 2.20 -5.52
N ILE A 116 -14.24 2.72 -6.37
CA ILE A 116 -12.81 2.38 -6.39
C ILE A 116 -12.02 3.63 -6.03
N PHE A 117 -11.15 3.53 -5.04
CA PHE A 117 -10.23 4.58 -4.66
C PHE A 117 -8.84 4.27 -5.19
N SER A 118 -8.19 5.26 -5.81
CA SER A 118 -6.83 5.18 -6.32
C SER A 118 -5.98 6.29 -5.73
N GLY A 119 -4.78 5.95 -5.26
CA GLY A 119 -3.88 6.88 -4.58
C GLY A 119 -2.91 6.20 -3.64
N HIS A 120 -2.21 7.01 -2.84
CA HIS A 120 -1.37 6.49 -1.76
C HIS A 120 -2.21 5.96 -0.62
N SER A 121 -1.69 4.93 0.04
CA SER A 121 -2.16 4.46 1.33
C SER A 121 -1.06 3.72 2.08
N LEU A 122 -1.26 3.62 3.38
CA LEU A 122 -0.41 2.86 4.31
C LEU A 122 -1.33 2.09 5.27
N GLY A 123 -2.36 1.44 4.73
CA GLY A 123 -3.39 0.77 5.53
C GLY A 123 -4.14 1.74 6.45
N PHE A 124 -4.15 1.44 7.75
CA PHE A 124 -4.81 2.27 8.75
C PHE A 124 -4.01 3.53 9.15
N GLU A 125 -2.78 3.71 8.67
CA GLU A 125 -1.94 4.86 9.04
C GLU A 125 -2.46 6.18 8.46
N ASP A 126 -2.65 7.17 9.33
CA ASP A 126 -3.26 8.48 8.99
C ASP A 126 -2.41 9.42 8.14
N ARG A 127 -1.27 8.95 7.63
CA ARG A 127 -0.35 9.73 6.78
C ARG A 127 -0.45 9.41 5.30
N GLY A 128 -0.92 8.21 4.94
CA GLY A 128 -0.85 7.72 3.57
C GLY A 128 -2.13 7.93 2.76
N LEU A 129 -3.29 7.66 3.36
CA LEU A 129 -4.56 7.52 2.64
C LEU A 129 -4.99 8.83 1.98
N PHE A 130 -5.09 8.82 0.64
CA PHE A 130 -5.46 9.97 -0.20
C PHE A 130 -4.61 11.21 0.06
N ARG A 131 -3.29 10.99 0.19
CA ARG A 131 -2.33 12.08 0.41
C ARG A 131 -2.48 13.15 -0.68
N ASP A 132 -2.82 14.34 -0.24
CA ASP A 132 -2.96 15.55 -1.04
C ASP A 132 -1.79 16.47 -0.69
N GLU A 133 -0.86 16.64 -1.64
CA GLU A 133 0.39 17.36 -1.44
C GLU A 133 0.17 18.87 -1.34
N SER A 134 -0.78 19.44 -2.09
CA SER A 134 -1.07 20.88 -2.07
C SER A 134 -1.60 21.32 -0.71
N SER A 135 -2.43 20.50 -0.06
CA SER A 135 -2.95 20.78 1.28
C SER A 135 -2.08 20.19 2.40
N GLY A 136 -1.24 19.21 2.10
CA GLY A 136 -0.47 18.44 3.07
C GLY A 136 -1.33 17.54 3.95
N ARG A 137 -2.59 17.26 3.57
CA ARG A 137 -3.54 16.45 4.33
C ARG A 137 -3.59 15.01 3.81
N SER A 138 -4.05 14.13 4.69
CA SER A 138 -4.36 12.74 4.41
C SER A 138 -5.65 12.39 5.15
N MET A 139 -6.45 11.48 4.62
CA MET A 139 -7.68 11.02 5.25
C MET A 139 -7.36 9.96 6.31
N LYS A 140 -8.09 9.95 7.43
CA LYS A 140 -8.02 8.84 8.39
C LYS A 140 -8.92 7.70 7.95
N ILE A 141 -8.53 6.47 8.26
CA ILE A 141 -9.37 5.31 7.96
C ILE A 141 -10.74 5.37 8.66
N SER A 142 -10.79 5.94 9.88
CA SER A 142 -12.04 6.18 10.60
C SER A 142 -12.96 7.18 9.88
N ASP A 143 -12.37 8.22 9.29
CA ASP A 143 -13.13 9.24 8.56
C ASP A 143 -13.66 8.66 7.25
N LEU A 144 -12.86 7.81 6.57
CA LEU A 144 -13.32 7.04 5.41
C LEU A 144 -14.47 6.10 5.79
N PHE A 145 -14.40 5.41 6.92
CA PHE A 145 -15.50 4.56 7.38
C PHE A 145 -16.81 5.33 7.56
N PHE A 146 -16.80 6.46 8.29
CA PHE A 146 -18.01 7.28 8.46
C PHE A 146 -18.51 7.86 7.15
N LEU A 147 -17.60 8.23 6.25
CA LEU A 147 -17.92 8.67 4.89
C LEU A 147 -18.65 7.57 4.10
N ILE A 148 -18.13 6.34 4.07
CA ILE A 148 -18.78 5.23 3.37
C ILE A 148 -20.12 4.89 4.04
N GLN A 149 -20.21 4.89 5.38
CA GLN A 149 -21.50 4.76 6.08
C GLN A 149 -22.51 5.80 5.60
N ARG A 150 -22.14 7.07 5.56
CA ARG A 150 -23.03 8.15 5.07
C ARG A 150 -23.50 7.93 3.63
N ILE A 151 -22.66 7.34 2.77
CA ILE A 151 -23.01 7.02 1.38
C ILE A 151 -24.06 5.91 1.28
N VAL A 152 -23.98 4.90 2.13
CA VAL A 152 -24.80 3.67 2.04
C VAL A 152 -26.06 3.71 2.91
N LEU A 153 -26.22 4.69 3.79
CA LEU A 153 -27.41 4.81 4.63
C LEU A 153 -28.64 5.27 3.81
N PRO A 154 -29.81 4.62 3.99
CA PRO A 154 -31.05 5.02 3.33
C PRO A 154 -31.63 6.29 3.96
N LYS A 155 -32.45 7.01 3.19
CA LYS A 155 -33.02 8.29 3.63
C LYS A 155 -33.69 8.27 5.02
N PRO A 156 -34.52 7.27 5.38
CA PRO A 156 -35.19 7.27 6.69
C PRO A 156 -34.19 7.26 7.86
N THR A 157 -33.10 6.50 7.74
CA THR A 157 -32.06 6.46 8.78
C THR A 157 -31.28 7.77 8.86
N LEU A 158 -31.03 8.43 7.71
CA LEU A 158 -30.42 9.76 7.70
C LEU A 158 -31.31 10.80 8.38
N GLU A 159 -32.63 10.75 8.15
CA GLU A 159 -33.61 11.63 8.80
C GLU A 159 -33.65 11.42 10.32
N GLU A 160 -33.54 10.17 10.81
CA GLU A 160 -33.44 9.85 12.24
C GLU A 160 -32.16 10.41 12.88
N ILE A 161 -31.01 10.25 12.22
CA ILE A 161 -29.72 10.81 12.67
C ILE A 161 -29.81 12.34 12.70
N ALA A 162 -30.31 12.96 11.64
CA ALA A 162 -30.45 14.41 11.54
C ALA A 162 -31.41 14.98 12.60
N ALA A 163 -32.49 14.26 12.94
CA ALA A 163 -33.39 14.63 14.02
C ALA A 163 -32.68 14.58 15.39
N THR A 164 -31.85 13.56 15.62
CA THR A 164 -31.05 13.41 16.85
C THR A 164 -30.03 14.55 16.98
N GLU A 165 -29.38 14.93 15.88
CA GLU A 165 -28.44 16.04 15.80
C GLU A 165 -29.11 17.42 15.74
N LYS A 166 -30.44 17.47 15.64
CA LYS A 166 -31.27 18.69 15.57
C LYS A 166 -30.93 19.58 14.37
N LEU A 167 -30.55 18.98 13.25
CA LEU A 167 -30.24 19.70 12.00
C LEU A 167 -31.47 20.41 11.43
N LYS A 168 -31.28 21.56 10.77
CA LYS A 168 -32.36 22.39 10.21
C LYS A 168 -31.95 23.05 8.90
N GLY A 169 -32.94 23.47 8.11
CA GLY A 169 -32.73 24.25 6.88
C GLY A 169 -31.92 23.49 5.83
N GLU A 170 -31.06 24.20 5.10
CA GLU A 170 -30.22 23.64 4.03
C GLU A 170 -29.29 22.52 4.51
N GLU A 171 -28.85 22.57 5.77
CA GLU A 171 -28.05 21.50 6.36
C GLU A 171 -28.84 20.20 6.54
N LEU A 172 -30.09 20.28 6.98
CA LEU A 172 -30.96 19.12 7.07
C LEU A 172 -31.18 18.49 5.69
N GLU A 173 -31.48 19.31 4.69
CA GLU A 173 -31.70 18.82 3.32
C GLU A 173 -30.45 18.12 2.79
N ARG A 174 -29.28 18.74 2.91
CA ARG A 174 -28.00 18.18 2.48
C ARG A 174 -27.64 16.88 3.21
N GLU A 175 -27.74 16.86 4.53
CA GLU A 175 -27.35 15.69 5.33
C GLU A 175 -28.36 14.53 5.23
N THR A 176 -29.58 14.79 4.75
CA THR A 176 -30.60 13.76 4.46
C THR A 176 -30.72 13.39 2.99
N THR A 177 -29.96 14.02 2.09
CA THR A 177 -29.87 13.58 0.69
C THR A 177 -29.34 12.15 0.63
N GLU A 178 -30.17 11.25 0.13
CA GLU A 178 -29.79 9.85 -0.07
C GLU A 178 -28.84 9.73 -1.26
N LEU A 179 -27.70 9.09 -1.02
CA LEU A 179 -26.73 8.76 -2.05
C LEU A 179 -27.06 7.38 -2.62
N ILE A 180 -26.44 6.32 -2.10
CA ILE A 180 -26.68 4.95 -2.59
C ILE A 180 -27.83 4.28 -1.83
N GLY A 181 -27.94 4.53 -0.53
CA GLY A 181 -29.04 4.03 0.31
C GLY A 181 -29.03 2.53 0.61
N ARG A 182 -27.94 1.83 0.26
CA ARG A 182 -27.69 0.42 0.58
C ARG A 182 -26.17 0.13 0.51
N PRO A 183 -25.72 -1.00 1.08
CA PRO A 183 -24.32 -1.42 0.97
C PRO A 183 -23.81 -1.40 -0.48
N LEU A 184 -22.56 -0.98 -0.65
CA LEU A 184 -21.87 -1.03 -1.94
C LEU A 184 -21.77 -2.48 -2.43
N ASP A 185 -21.88 -2.70 -3.73
CA ASP A 185 -21.61 -4.03 -4.29
C ASP A 185 -20.11 -4.32 -4.24
N ILE A 186 -19.27 -3.34 -4.63
CA ILE A 186 -17.81 -3.45 -4.62
C ILE A 186 -17.19 -2.18 -4.06
N LEU A 187 -16.33 -2.33 -3.06
CA LEU A 187 -15.39 -1.31 -2.61
C LEU A 187 -13.98 -1.73 -3.03
N GLY A 188 -13.32 -0.94 -3.86
CA GLY A 188 -11.97 -1.23 -4.37
C GLY A 188 -10.93 -0.25 -3.86
N PHE A 189 -9.74 -0.76 -3.53
CA PHE A 189 -8.57 0.04 -3.22
C PHE A 189 -7.41 -0.28 -4.17
N ASP A 190 -7.26 0.59 -5.16
CA ASP A 190 -6.07 0.70 -6.00
C ASP A 190 -5.00 1.51 -5.25
N SER A 191 -4.58 0.97 -4.10
CA SER A 191 -3.69 1.62 -3.14
C SER A 191 -2.97 0.57 -2.28
N CYS A 192 -1.75 0.88 -1.83
CA CYS A 192 -0.87 -0.04 -1.12
C CYS A 192 -1.36 -0.42 0.29
N VAL A 193 -1.17 -1.68 0.68
CA VAL A 193 -1.34 -2.16 2.07
C VAL A 193 -2.74 -1.92 2.63
N MET A 194 -3.77 -1.98 1.78
CA MET A 194 -5.17 -1.93 2.22
C MET A 194 -5.71 -3.33 2.55
N GLY A 195 -4.97 -4.38 2.21
CA GLY A 195 -5.27 -5.80 2.43
C GLY A 195 -5.08 -6.24 3.89
N MET A 196 -5.50 -5.42 4.85
CA MET A 196 -5.33 -5.68 6.29
C MET A 196 -6.66 -6.05 6.95
N LEU A 197 -6.62 -6.95 7.93
CA LEU A 197 -7.79 -7.33 8.72
C LEU A 197 -8.38 -6.11 9.45
N GLU A 198 -7.54 -5.25 10.01
CA GLU A 198 -7.96 -4.04 10.71
C GLU A 198 -8.70 -3.05 9.81
N VAL A 199 -8.32 -3.02 8.52
CA VAL A 199 -8.97 -2.19 7.50
C VAL A 199 -10.30 -2.84 7.09
N GLY A 200 -10.29 -4.11 6.70
CA GLY A 200 -11.48 -4.82 6.24
C GLY A 200 -12.59 -4.90 7.30
N TYR A 201 -12.25 -5.09 8.58
CA TYR A 201 -13.22 -5.18 9.68
C TYR A 201 -14.14 -3.96 9.76
N GLN A 202 -13.58 -2.76 9.50
CA GLN A 202 -14.32 -1.51 9.52
C GLN A 202 -15.43 -1.48 8.46
N PHE A 203 -15.21 -2.10 7.30
CA PHE A 203 -16.14 -2.02 6.17
C PHE A 203 -17.12 -3.20 6.08
N SER A 204 -17.16 -4.07 7.09
CA SER A 204 -17.96 -5.32 7.10
C SER A 204 -19.46 -5.13 6.81
N ASP A 205 -20.05 -4.02 7.24
CA ASP A 205 -21.51 -3.76 7.11
C ASP A 205 -21.88 -2.81 5.95
N VAL A 206 -20.90 -2.22 5.28
CA VAL A 206 -21.14 -1.16 4.29
C VAL A 206 -20.87 -1.58 2.85
N THR A 207 -20.31 -2.76 2.64
CA THR A 207 -20.06 -3.32 1.30
C THR A 207 -20.26 -4.84 1.27
N GLU A 208 -20.73 -5.39 0.15
CA GLU A 208 -20.85 -6.84 -0.06
C GLU A 208 -19.46 -7.46 -0.31
N THR A 209 -18.60 -6.77 -1.05
CA THR A 209 -17.29 -7.27 -1.47
C THR A 209 -16.26 -6.14 -1.44
N MET A 210 -15.03 -6.47 -1.02
CA MET A 210 -13.90 -5.55 -1.04
C MET A 210 -12.74 -6.14 -1.83
N ILE A 211 -11.98 -5.28 -2.51
CA ILE A 211 -10.79 -5.66 -3.28
C ILE A 211 -9.62 -4.80 -2.80
N ALA A 212 -8.54 -5.43 -2.36
CA ALA A 212 -7.37 -4.76 -1.81
C ALA A 212 -6.10 -5.60 -1.97
N SER A 213 -4.94 -4.97 -1.78
CA SER A 213 -3.63 -5.64 -1.78
C SER A 213 -2.98 -5.52 -0.41
N GLU A 214 -2.40 -6.60 0.10
CA GLU A 214 -1.61 -6.66 1.33
C GLU A 214 -0.29 -5.93 1.16
N GLY A 215 0.31 -6.04 -0.03
CA GLY A 215 1.57 -5.43 -0.40
C GLY A 215 1.43 -4.12 -1.17
N SER A 216 2.47 -3.82 -1.94
CA SER A 216 2.56 -2.61 -2.74
C SER A 216 1.86 -2.79 -4.08
N VAL A 217 1.10 -1.78 -4.48
CA VAL A 217 0.55 -1.66 -5.83
C VAL A 217 1.51 -0.82 -6.69
N PRO A 218 1.78 -1.17 -7.96
CA PRO A 218 2.62 -0.36 -8.83
C PRO A 218 2.08 1.07 -8.99
N SER A 219 2.94 2.06 -9.24
CA SER A 219 2.50 3.46 -9.47
C SER A 219 1.50 3.61 -10.63
N ALA A 220 1.59 2.74 -11.63
CA ALA A 220 0.63 2.65 -12.73
C ALA A 220 -0.79 2.22 -12.29
N GLY A 221 -0.94 1.75 -11.04
CA GLY A 221 -2.18 1.30 -10.45
C GLY A 221 -2.72 0.02 -11.07
N TRP A 222 -4.03 -0.15 -10.94
CA TRP A 222 -4.79 -1.22 -11.56
C TRP A 222 -4.80 -1.10 -13.08
N THR A 223 -4.78 -2.26 -13.76
CA THR A 223 -4.93 -2.33 -15.23
C THR A 223 -6.40 -2.18 -15.63
N TYR A 224 -6.97 -0.99 -15.42
CA TYR A 224 -8.40 -0.68 -15.62
C TYR A 224 -8.93 -1.14 -16.99
N ALA A 225 -8.12 -1.05 -18.05
CA ALA A 225 -8.51 -1.54 -19.38
C ALA A 225 -8.92 -3.02 -19.37
N LYS A 226 -8.18 -3.85 -18.63
CA LYS A 226 -8.40 -5.30 -18.51
C LYS A 226 -9.49 -5.60 -17.51
N ILE A 227 -9.37 -5.01 -16.32
CA ILE A 227 -10.27 -5.22 -15.18
C ILE A 227 -11.71 -4.84 -15.51
N LEU A 228 -11.92 -3.66 -16.11
CA LEU A 228 -13.26 -3.20 -16.49
C LEU A 228 -13.71 -3.78 -17.84
N GLY A 229 -12.77 -4.27 -18.66
CA GLY A 229 -13.05 -4.79 -20.00
C GLY A 229 -14.04 -5.95 -20.00
N GLY A 230 -13.96 -6.88 -19.03
CA GLY A 230 -14.91 -7.99 -18.91
C GLY A 230 -16.32 -7.52 -18.55
N LEU A 231 -16.43 -6.49 -17.70
CA LEU A 231 -17.69 -5.90 -17.29
C LEU A 231 -18.33 -5.13 -18.46
N ALA A 232 -17.54 -4.32 -19.17
CA ALA A 232 -17.94 -3.56 -20.35
C ALA A 232 -18.39 -4.47 -21.51
N ALA A 233 -17.63 -5.54 -21.77
CA ALA A 233 -17.97 -6.57 -22.75
C ALA A 233 -19.21 -7.39 -22.38
N GLY A 234 -19.78 -7.20 -21.18
CA GLY A 234 -21.03 -7.80 -20.75
C GLY A 234 -20.90 -9.24 -20.27
N ARG A 235 -19.68 -9.77 -20.16
CA ARG A 235 -19.39 -11.14 -19.70
C ARG A 235 -19.84 -11.36 -18.26
N PHE A 236 -19.84 -10.30 -17.46
CA PHE A 236 -20.19 -10.33 -16.03
C PHE A 236 -21.35 -9.41 -15.64
N CYS A 237 -22.07 -8.84 -16.62
CA CYS A 237 -23.09 -7.83 -16.36
C CYS A 237 -24.17 -8.33 -15.39
N ARG A 238 -24.58 -9.61 -15.47
CA ARG A 238 -25.56 -10.23 -14.55
C ARG A 238 -24.95 -11.08 -13.43
N SER A 239 -23.63 -11.02 -13.26
CA SER A 239 -22.94 -11.79 -12.23
C SER A 239 -23.09 -11.13 -10.85
N SER A 240 -22.92 -11.92 -9.78
CA SER A 240 -22.82 -11.36 -8.43
C SER A 240 -21.57 -10.49 -8.29
N ALA A 241 -21.58 -9.57 -7.31
CA ALA A 241 -20.44 -8.71 -7.01
C ALA A 241 -19.17 -9.53 -6.75
N LYS A 242 -19.30 -10.63 -6.00
CA LYS A 242 -18.21 -11.60 -5.72
C LYS A 242 -17.54 -12.13 -6.99
N LYS A 243 -18.31 -12.50 -8.01
CA LYS A 243 -17.76 -12.99 -9.30
C LYS A 243 -17.08 -11.89 -10.11
N VAL A 244 -17.59 -10.67 -10.03
CA VAL A 244 -16.95 -9.51 -10.68
C VAL A 244 -15.61 -9.20 -9.98
N ALA A 245 -15.58 -9.23 -8.65
CA ALA A 245 -14.35 -9.02 -7.89
C ALA A 245 -13.31 -10.13 -8.11
N GLU A 246 -13.74 -11.40 -8.17
CA GLU A 246 -12.89 -12.52 -8.56
C GLU A 246 -12.25 -12.29 -9.94
N HIS A 247 -13.02 -11.79 -10.90
CA HIS A 247 -12.52 -11.46 -12.23
C HIS A 247 -11.50 -10.31 -12.20
N PHE A 248 -11.72 -9.28 -11.37
CA PHE A 248 -10.78 -8.16 -11.20
C PHE A 248 -9.42 -8.67 -10.71
N VAL A 249 -9.42 -9.55 -9.70
CA VAL A 249 -8.20 -10.19 -9.19
C VAL A 249 -7.48 -10.98 -10.28
N LYS A 250 -8.20 -11.83 -11.01
CA LYS A 250 -7.61 -12.64 -12.10
C LYS A 250 -6.96 -11.78 -13.19
N GLU A 251 -7.66 -10.75 -13.68
CA GLU A 251 -7.16 -9.89 -14.74
C GLU A 251 -5.97 -9.05 -14.30
N PHE A 252 -6.01 -8.50 -13.08
CA PHE A 252 -4.89 -7.75 -12.54
C PHE A 252 -3.65 -8.64 -12.44
N ILE A 253 -3.72 -9.78 -11.75
CA ILE A 253 -2.57 -10.66 -11.56
C ILE A 253 -2.04 -11.18 -12.89
N SER A 254 -2.92 -11.61 -13.80
CA SER A 254 -2.51 -12.05 -15.14
C SER A 254 -1.84 -10.94 -15.95
N SER A 255 -2.25 -9.68 -15.76
CA SER A 255 -1.63 -8.55 -16.45
C SER A 255 -0.23 -8.23 -15.91
N GLN A 256 0.04 -8.53 -14.64
CA GLN A 256 1.32 -8.23 -13.98
C GLN A 256 2.39 -9.31 -14.18
N ASP A 257 2.00 -10.54 -14.57
CA ASP A 257 2.91 -11.67 -14.82
C ASP A 257 4.08 -11.33 -15.76
N ARG A 258 3.82 -10.54 -16.80
CA ARG A 258 4.85 -10.11 -17.77
C ARG A 258 5.88 -9.14 -17.19
N TYR A 259 5.56 -8.47 -16.10
CA TYR A 259 6.42 -7.47 -15.45
C TYR A 259 7.33 -8.09 -14.39
N THR A 260 7.18 -9.38 -14.10
CA THR A 260 8.07 -10.12 -13.19
C THR A 260 9.53 -10.09 -13.64
N VAL A 261 9.78 -10.06 -14.97
CA VAL A 261 11.13 -9.89 -15.53
C VAL A 261 11.78 -8.55 -15.15
N GLY A 262 10.95 -7.54 -14.84
CA GLY A 262 11.37 -6.24 -14.33
C GLY A 262 11.55 -6.20 -12.81
N GLY A 263 11.38 -7.34 -12.12
CA GLY A 263 11.44 -7.43 -10.66
C GLY A 263 10.18 -6.91 -9.96
N VAL A 264 9.10 -6.64 -10.68
CA VAL A 264 7.84 -6.22 -10.10
C VAL A 264 7.16 -7.45 -9.50
N SER A 265 6.80 -7.36 -8.21
CA SER A 265 5.91 -8.31 -7.57
C SER A 265 4.63 -7.58 -7.17
N VAL A 266 3.48 -8.26 -7.28
CA VAL A 266 2.17 -7.76 -6.86
C VAL A 266 1.37 -8.86 -6.20
N ASP A 267 0.45 -8.47 -5.33
CA ASP A 267 -0.62 -9.30 -4.79
C ASP A 267 -1.94 -8.56 -4.94
N MET A 268 -3.06 -9.27 -4.92
CA MET A 268 -4.40 -8.68 -4.78
C MET A 268 -5.38 -9.76 -4.34
N ALA A 269 -6.32 -9.38 -3.47
CA ALA A 269 -7.36 -10.25 -2.99
C ALA A 269 -8.75 -9.61 -3.08
N ALA A 270 -9.76 -10.46 -3.24
CA ALA A 270 -11.17 -10.12 -3.14
C ALA A 270 -11.79 -10.83 -1.93
N TRP A 271 -12.59 -10.11 -1.15
CA TRP A 271 -13.14 -10.57 0.12
C TRP A 271 -14.66 -10.59 0.14
N ASP A 272 -15.23 -11.63 0.75
CA ASP A 272 -16.62 -11.69 1.16
C ASP A 272 -16.79 -11.00 2.52
N MET A 273 -17.32 -9.78 2.51
CA MET A 273 -17.37 -8.94 3.70
C MET A 273 -18.32 -9.47 4.77
N SER A 274 -19.28 -10.33 4.39
CA SER A 274 -20.18 -11.00 5.33
C SER A 274 -19.48 -11.98 6.27
N ARG A 275 -18.21 -12.34 5.99
CA ARG A 275 -17.39 -13.28 6.78
C ARG A 275 -16.27 -12.61 7.56
N PHE A 276 -16.12 -11.30 7.43
CA PHE A 276 -14.95 -10.61 7.95
C PHE A 276 -14.96 -10.52 9.50
N ARG A 277 -16.15 -10.48 10.10
CA ARG A 277 -16.31 -10.59 11.57
C ARG A 277 -15.95 -11.97 12.09
N ASP A 278 -16.43 -13.03 11.42
CA ASP A 278 -16.07 -14.42 11.75
C ASP A 278 -14.54 -14.61 11.72
N LEU A 279 -13.84 -13.97 10.77
CA LEU A 279 -12.38 -14.03 10.67
C LEU A 279 -11.68 -13.30 11.82
N ALA A 280 -12.19 -12.13 12.22
CA ALA A 280 -11.68 -11.39 13.36
C ALA A 280 -11.87 -12.16 14.68
N ASP A 281 -13.03 -12.78 14.87
CA ASP A 281 -13.31 -13.64 16.04
C ASP A 281 -12.36 -14.85 16.08
N ALA A 282 -12.05 -15.44 14.92
CA ALA A 282 -11.10 -16.53 14.82
C ALA A 282 -9.67 -16.12 15.21
N LEU A 283 -9.24 -14.93 14.77
CA LEU A 283 -7.95 -14.35 15.16
C LEU A 283 -7.88 -14.08 16.66
N ASP A 284 -8.96 -13.57 17.25
CA ASP A 284 -9.03 -13.37 18.71
C ASP A 284 -8.99 -14.71 19.46
N GLY A 285 -9.62 -15.76 18.92
CA GLY A 285 -9.45 -17.13 19.42
C GLY A 285 -7.99 -17.60 19.41
N LEU A 286 -7.25 -17.30 18.33
CA LEU A 286 -5.81 -17.60 18.25
C LEU A 286 -5.03 -16.80 19.31
N ALA A 287 -5.33 -15.51 19.46
CA ALA A 287 -4.70 -14.66 20.47
C ALA A 287 -4.88 -15.21 21.89
N GLN A 288 -6.07 -15.71 22.22
CA GLN A 288 -6.37 -16.28 23.54
C GLN A 288 -5.48 -17.48 23.87
N VAL A 289 -5.38 -18.45 22.96
CA VAL A 289 -4.54 -19.65 23.16
C VAL A 289 -3.07 -19.30 23.16
N LEU A 290 -2.63 -18.36 22.31
CA LEU A 290 -1.26 -17.87 22.35
C LEU A 290 -0.93 -17.21 23.69
N ILE A 291 -1.82 -16.40 24.27
CA ILE A 291 -1.60 -15.81 25.60
C ILE A 291 -1.57 -16.89 26.69
N GLU A 292 -2.40 -17.94 26.56
CA GLU A 292 -2.40 -19.07 27.49
C GLU A 292 -1.01 -19.72 27.62
N CYS A 293 -0.32 -19.89 26.49
CA CYS A 293 1.05 -20.43 26.44
C CYS A 293 2.05 -19.65 27.30
N PHE A 294 1.77 -18.39 27.60
CA PHE A 294 2.64 -17.51 28.37
C PHE A 294 2.18 -17.29 29.83
N ARG A 295 1.18 -18.04 30.33
CA ARG A 295 0.69 -17.87 31.72
C ARG A 295 1.69 -18.25 32.81
N ASN A 296 2.57 -19.21 32.56
CA ASN A 296 3.53 -19.71 33.54
C ASN A 296 4.97 -19.60 33.01
N GLU A 297 5.72 -18.59 33.47
CA GLU A 297 7.11 -18.31 33.05
C GLU A 297 8.08 -19.46 33.33
N ASP A 298 7.80 -20.32 34.33
CA ASP A 298 8.65 -21.47 34.66
C ASP A 298 8.41 -22.68 33.75
N SER A 299 7.29 -22.68 33.01
CA SER A 299 6.88 -23.81 32.17
C SER A 299 7.80 -24.00 30.96
N ARG A 300 7.95 -25.25 30.53
CA ARG A 300 8.65 -25.58 29.28
C ARG A 300 7.95 -24.98 28.07
N ILE A 301 6.62 -24.96 28.08
CA ILE A 301 5.78 -24.38 27.02
C ILE A 301 6.05 -22.90 26.83
N TYR A 302 6.15 -22.11 27.92
CA TYR A 302 6.48 -20.69 27.83
C TYR A 302 7.77 -20.46 27.03
N ARG A 303 8.88 -21.10 27.45
CA ARG A 303 10.19 -20.94 26.79
C ARG A 303 10.22 -21.45 25.36
N LEU A 304 9.43 -22.49 25.08
CA LEU A 304 9.28 -23.02 23.73
C LEU A 304 8.54 -22.03 22.84
N MET A 305 7.42 -21.50 23.32
CA MET A 305 6.55 -20.61 22.54
C MET A 305 7.19 -19.26 22.26
N GLU A 306 8.11 -18.78 23.11
CA GLU A 306 8.98 -17.65 22.75
C GLU A 306 9.73 -17.90 21.43
N ARG A 307 10.26 -19.12 21.22
CA ARG A 307 11.00 -19.46 20.00
C ARG A 307 10.08 -19.72 18.82
N VAL A 308 8.98 -20.45 19.05
CA VAL A 308 8.01 -20.81 18.01
C VAL A 308 7.40 -19.55 17.40
N VAL A 309 6.89 -18.62 18.21
CA VAL A 309 6.28 -17.38 17.73
C VAL A 309 7.31 -16.52 16.99
N LEU A 310 8.53 -16.41 17.52
CA LEU A 310 9.59 -15.64 16.88
C LEU A 310 10.01 -16.23 15.52
N GLN A 311 10.07 -17.56 15.43
CA GLN A 311 10.43 -18.28 14.21
C GLN A 311 9.32 -18.19 13.15
N ALA A 312 8.06 -18.32 13.56
CA ALA A 312 6.92 -18.12 12.69
C ALA A 312 6.89 -16.68 12.14
N HIS A 313 7.02 -15.66 13.00
CA HIS A 313 7.10 -14.27 12.56
C HIS A 313 8.29 -14.04 11.62
N TRP A 314 9.47 -14.61 11.91
CA TRP A 314 10.66 -14.47 11.05
C TRP A 314 10.46 -15.03 9.64
N LYS A 315 9.78 -16.17 9.52
CA LYS A 315 9.57 -16.85 8.23
C LYS A 315 8.37 -16.29 7.46
N CYS A 316 7.41 -15.69 8.16
CA CYS A 316 6.15 -15.27 7.58
C CYS A 316 6.35 -14.18 6.52
N GLN A 317 5.59 -14.28 5.44
CA GLN A 317 5.42 -13.23 4.44
C GLN A 317 5.02 -11.93 5.11
N SER A 318 5.82 -10.90 4.86
CA SER A 318 5.69 -9.60 5.53
C SER A 318 5.45 -8.48 4.53
N TYR A 319 4.85 -7.40 5.04
CA TYR A 319 4.53 -6.20 4.28
C TYR A 319 4.91 -4.95 5.07
N MET A 320 4.99 -3.82 4.37
CA MET A 320 5.22 -2.49 4.97
C MET A 320 6.44 -2.47 5.92
N LEU A 321 7.61 -2.92 5.44
CA LEU A 321 8.84 -2.98 6.25
C LEU A 321 8.65 -3.82 7.52
N ASP A 322 8.02 -4.98 7.36
CA ASP A 322 7.75 -5.94 8.42
C ASP A 322 6.84 -5.42 9.56
N GLN A 323 5.89 -4.55 9.24
CA GLN A 323 4.87 -4.12 10.21
C GLN A 323 3.65 -5.03 10.19
N ASN A 324 3.38 -5.67 9.05
CA ASN A 324 2.26 -6.57 8.85
C ASN A 324 2.78 -7.91 8.36
N VAL A 325 2.05 -8.97 8.69
CA VAL A 325 2.32 -10.31 8.18
C VAL A 325 1.08 -10.90 7.54
N ASP A 326 1.26 -11.83 6.61
CA ASP A 326 0.17 -12.62 6.04
C ASP A 326 -0.46 -13.52 7.12
N LEU A 327 -1.80 -13.47 7.25
CA LEU A 327 -2.50 -14.22 8.29
C LEU A 327 -2.51 -15.74 8.01
N GLY A 328 -2.60 -16.13 6.74
CA GLY A 328 -2.61 -17.53 6.35
C GLY A 328 -1.27 -18.18 6.60
N ASP A 329 -0.20 -17.57 6.10
CA ASP A 329 1.18 -18.03 6.23
C ASP A 329 1.61 -18.06 7.70
N LEU A 330 1.22 -17.05 8.50
CA LEU A 330 1.44 -17.07 9.94
C LEU A 330 0.82 -18.30 10.60
N CYS A 331 -0.43 -18.63 10.27
CA CYS A 331 -1.13 -19.78 10.85
C CYS A 331 -0.53 -21.11 10.39
N GLU A 332 -0.13 -21.23 9.12
CA GLU A 332 0.54 -22.43 8.59
C GLU A 332 1.90 -22.65 9.27
N LEU A 333 2.69 -21.59 9.42
CA LEU A 333 3.99 -21.64 10.09
C LEU A 333 3.86 -21.94 11.58
N LEU A 334 2.96 -21.27 12.30
CA LEU A 334 2.72 -21.53 13.71
C LEU A 334 2.29 -22.98 13.92
N LYS A 335 1.33 -23.46 13.12
CA LYS A 335 0.85 -24.84 13.17
C LYS A 335 1.99 -25.83 12.97
N ALA A 336 2.77 -25.69 11.90
CA ALA A 336 3.86 -26.60 11.59
C ALA A 336 4.90 -26.68 12.72
N GLU A 337 5.25 -25.54 13.31
CA GLU A 337 6.20 -25.49 14.42
C GLU A 337 5.62 -26.15 15.68
N VAL A 338 4.38 -25.84 16.09
CA VAL A 338 3.80 -26.45 17.31
C VAL A 338 3.53 -27.95 17.16
N GLU A 339 3.16 -28.43 15.96
CA GLU A 339 2.96 -29.86 15.71
C GLU A 339 4.27 -30.64 15.79
N MET A 340 5.34 -30.12 15.18
CA MET A 340 6.69 -30.71 15.29
C MET A 340 7.12 -30.82 16.76
N TRP A 341 6.94 -29.75 17.54
CA TRP A 341 7.30 -29.80 18.95
C TRP A 341 6.36 -30.68 19.78
N ALA A 342 5.07 -30.74 19.48
CA ALA A 342 4.15 -31.64 20.16
C ALA A 342 4.50 -33.11 19.93
N ASP A 343 5.04 -33.46 18.76
CA ASP A 343 5.54 -34.81 18.46
C ASP A 343 6.85 -35.09 19.22
N ASP A 344 7.78 -34.13 19.26
CA ASP A 344 9.07 -34.25 19.96
C ASP A 344 8.94 -34.35 21.50
N LEU A 345 7.94 -33.67 22.07
CA LEU A 345 7.68 -33.63 23.51
C LEU A 345 6.94 -34.88 24.03
N GLY A 346 6.34 -35.66 23.14
CA GLY A 346 5.40 -36.71 23.48
C GLY A 346 3.95 -36.21 23.58
N SER A 347 3.00 -37.13 23.43
CA SER A 347 1.57 -36.91 23.13
C SER A 347 0.71 -36.11 24.13
N ASP A 348 1.28 -35.55 25.20
CA ASP A 348 0.54 -35.02 26.36
C ASP A 348 0.64 -33.49 26.57
N GLU A 349 1.00 -32.71 25.55
CA GLU A 349 0.96 -31.24 25.64
C GLU A 349 -0.29 -30.67 24.95
N PRO A 350 -1.45 -30.61 25.64
CA PRO A 350 -2.74 -30.24 25.05
C PRO A 350 -2.73 -28.83 24.46
N LEU A 351 -1.92 -27.93 25.01
CA LEU A 351 -1.89 -26.53 24.61
C LEU A 351 -1.26 -26.32 23.23
N LEU A 352 -0.22 -27.09 22.87
CA LEU A 352 0.38 -27.01 21.53
C LEU A 352 -0.59 -27.53 20.45
N ARG A 353 -1.32 -28.60 20.76
CA ARG A 353 -2.37 -29.13 19.88
C ARG A 353 -3.55 -28.17 19.75
N GLU A 354 -3.87 -27.44 20.82
CA GLU A 354 -4.89 -26.38 20.78
C GLU A 354 -4.46 -25.22 19.87
N VAL A 355 -3.20 -24.77 19.92
CA VAL A 355 -2.67 -23.76 18.98
C VAL A 355 -2.82 -24.25 17.53
N ALA A 356 -2.43 -25.49 17.23
CA ALA A 356 -2.59 -26.07 15.89
C ALA A 356 -4.07 -26.09 15.44
N HIS A 357 -4.98 -26.52 16.32
CA HIS A 357 -6.41 -26.57 16.04
C HIS A 357 -7.00 -25.19 15.76
N VAL A 358 -6.62 -24.18 16.54
CA VAL A 358 -7.10 -22.81 16.32
C VAL A 358 -6.50 -22.20 15.05
N CYS A 359 -5.24 -22.51 14.71
CA CYS A 359 -4.68 -22.14 13.40
C CYS A 359 -5.49 -22.76 12.25
N ASP A 360 -5.89 -24.03 12.36
CA ASP A 360 -6.77 -24.67 11.36
C ASP A 360 -8.14 -23.99 11.26
N ASN A 361 -8.71 -23.53 12.37
CA ASN A 361 -9.95 -22.77 12.38
C ASN A 361 -9.81 -21.43 11.67
N VAL A 362 -8.74 -20.66 11.95
CA VAL A 362 -8.44 -19.40 11.26
C VAL A 362 -8.30 -19.65 9.76
N LEU A 363 -7.51 -20.64 9.35
CA LEU A 363 -7.33 -21.01 7.95
C LEU A 363 -8.65 -21.43 7.27
N ALA A 364 -9.52 -22.15 7.98
CA ALA A 364 -10.81 -22.58 7.46
C ALA A 364 -11.78 -21.41 7.25
N ILE A 365 -11.75 -20.40 8.13
CA ILE A 365 -12.56 -19.18 7.99
C ILE A 365 -11.96 -18.28 6.92
N LEU A 366 -10.64 -18.09 6.90
CA LEU A 366 -9.92 -17.31 5.89
C LEU A 366 -10.24 -17.81 4.47
N ARG A 367 -10.24 -19.13 4.23
CA ARG A 367 -10.63 -19.73 2.94
C ARG A 367 -12.08 -19.46 2.51
N LYS A 368 -12.97 -19.13 3.45
CA LYS A 368 -14.36 -18.74 3.16
C LYS A 368 -14.50 -17.23 2.98
N THR A 369 -13.68 -16.45 3.67
CA THR A 369 -13.65 -14.99 3.60
C THR A 369 -12.99 -14.49 2.32
N VAL A 370 -11.87 -15.11 1.92
CA VAL A 370 -11.15 -14.75 0.70
C VAL A 370 -11.79 -15.45 -0.48
N ILE A 371 -12.45 -14.68 -1.36
CA ILE A 371 -13.05 -15.18 -2.61
C ILE A 371 -11.93 -15.66 -3.54
N LEU A 372 -10.88 -14.85 -3.67
CA LEU A 372 -9.67 -15.17 -4.40
C LEU A 372 -8.53 -14.30 -3.89
N SER A 373 -7.38 -14.91 -3.60
CA SER A 373 -6.09 -14.24 -3.50
C SER A 373 -5.25 -14.63 -4.70
N GLY A 374 -4.51 -13.69 -5.27
CA GLY A 374 -3.53 -13.97 -6.31
C GLY A 374 -2.29 -13.11 -6.14
N PHE A 375 -1.17 -13.63 -6.62
CA PHE A 375 0.11 -12.93 -6.63
C PHE A 375 0.84 -13.17 -7.95
N SER A 376 1.78 -12.29 -8.25
CA SER A 376 2.72 -12.42 -9.36
C SER A 376 4.09 -11.92 -8.91
N GLY A 377 5.15 -12.68 -9.20
CA GLY A 377 6.51 -12.38 -8.75
C GLY A 377 6.83 -12.96 -7.37
N GLY A 378 8.13 -13.06 -7.06
CA GLY A 378 8.61 -13.75 -5.84
C GLY A 378 8.48 -12.96 -4.55
N GLY A 379 8.14 -11.66 -4.60
CA GLY A 379 8.04 -10.81 -3.41
C GLY A 379 6.82 -11.09 -2.54
N TYR A 380 5.78 -11.70 -3.10
CA TYR A 380 4.47 -11.92 -2.46
C TYR A 380 3.97 -13.35 -2.65
N GLN A 381 4.89 -14.31 -2.76
CA GLN A 381 4.59 -15.68 -3.16
C GLN A 381 3.83 -16.50 -2.09
N TYR A 382 3.69 -15.97 -0.88
CA TYR A 382 2.93 -16.58 0.20
C TYR A 382 1.77 -15.69 0.67
N SER A 383 1.28 -14.78 -0.20
CA SER A 383 0.10 -13.97 0.07
C SER A 383 -1.19 -14.80 0.00
N ASN A 384 -1.85 -14.98 1.14
CA ASN A 384 -3.14 -15.63 1.29
C ASN A 384 -4.31 -14.62 1.27
N GLY A 385 -4.01 -13.32 1.24
CA GLY A 385 -4.95 -12.27 0.86
C GLY A 385 -5.57 -11.48 2.01
N VAL A 386 -5.27 -11.83 3.26
CA VAL A 386 -5.49 -10.94 4.42
C VAL A 386 -4.23 -10.89 5.28
N SER A 387 -3.67 -9.69 5.45
CA SER A 387 -2.58 -9.42 6.40
C SER A 387 -3.11 -8.93 7.74
N VAL A 388 -2.28 -9.01 8.78
CA VAL A 388 -2.57 -8.53 10.14
C VAL A 388 -1.40 -7.69 10.66
N PHE A 389 -1.70 -6.65 11.44
CA PHE A 389 -0.68 -5.86 12.11
C PHE A 389 0.08 -6.70 13.14
N PHE A 390 1.36 -6.92 12.88
CA PHE A 390 2.24 -7.69 13.75
C PHE A 390 3.68 -7.13 13.68
N PRO A 391 3.95 -5.99 14.33
CA PRO A 391 5.23 -5.31 14.20
C PRO A 391 6.37 -6.02 14.93
N TRP A 392 7.61 -5.91 14.42
CA TRP A 392 8.81 -6.51 15.05
C TRP A 392 9.28 -5.89 16.37
N SER A 393 8.83 -4.70 16.72
CA SER A 393 9.38 -3.97 17.87
C SER A 393 8.38 -3.04 18.53
N TRP A 394 8.59 -2.81 19.83
CA TRP A 394 7.80 -1.88 20.61
C TRP A 394 7.78 -0.48 19.98
N ASN A 395 8.91 -0.02 19.42
CA ASN A 395 8.97 1.28 18.76
C ASN A 395 8.09 1.34 17.49
N ALA A 396 8.09 0.27 16.68
CA ALA A 396 7.20 0.20 15.51
C ALA A 396 5.73 0.22 15.95
N TYR A 397 5.37 -0.54 16.99
CA TYR A 397 4.04 -0.48 17.58
C TYR A 397 3.69 0.93 18.07
N LEU A 398 4.56 1.61 18.82
CA LEU A 398 4.28 2.95 19.36
C LEU A 398 4.04 4.00 18.28
N VAL A 399 4.73 3.90 17.13
CA VAL A 399 4.51 4.80 15.99
C VAL A 399 3.09 4.65 15.43
N SER A 400 2.60 3.42 15.38
CA SER A 400 1.29 3.03 14.83
C SER A 400 0.17 3.00 15.87
N GLN A 401 0.49 3.01 17.17
CA GLN A 401 -0.43 2.68 18.27
C GLN A 401 -1.71 3.50 18.21
N LYS A 402 -1.58 4.82 18.04
CA LYS A 402 -2.73 5.73 18.00
C LYS A 402 -3.66 5.41 16.84
N ASN A 403 -3.10 5.07 15.68
CA ASN A 403 -3.87 4.76 14.48
C ASN A 403 -4.49 3.37 14.58
N TYR A 404 -3.74 2.36 15.03
CA TYR A 404 -4.23 1.02 15.31
C TYR A 404 -5.39 1.02 16.32
N GLU A 405 -5.21 1.66 17.48
CA GLU A 405 -6.24 1.76 18.53
C GLU A 405 -7.47 2.60 18.12
N SER A 406 -7.37 3.35 17.02
CA SER A 406 -8.51 4.09 16.46
C SER A 406 -9.44 3.24 15.59
N THR A 407 -8.95 2.10 15.09
CA THR A 407 -9.72 1.16 14.26
C THR A 407 -10.88 0.53 15.04
N TRP A 408 -11.94 0.14 14.34
CA TRP A 408 -13.08 -0.50 14.99
C TRP A 408 -12.69 -1.86 15.58
N TYR A 409 -11.83 -2.63 14.91
CA TYR A 409 -11.32 -3.90 15.41
C TYR A 409 -10.66 -3.77 16.81
N ALA A 410 -9.80 -2.76 16.98
CA ALA A 410 -9.15 -2.50 18.27
C ALA A 410 -10.08 -1.88 19.33
N LYS A 411 -11.24 -1.32 18.94
CA LYS A 411 -12.23 -0.73 19.86
C LYS A 411 -13.29 -1.73 20.30
N ASP A 412 -13.77 -2.56 19.38
CA ASP A 412 -14.84 -3.53 19.62
C ASP A 412 -14.36 -4.65 20.57
N SER A 413 -13.11 -5.08 20.39
CA SER A 413 -12.41 -5.95 21.34
C SER A 413 -12.33 -5.37 22.77
N LYS A 414 -12.47 -4.05 22.95
CA LYS A 414 -12.55 -3.40 24.27
C LYS A 414 -13.99 -3.24 24.81
N ASN A 415 -15.01 -3.23 23.94
CA ASN A 415 -16.39 -2.86 24.29
C ASN A 415 -17.32 -4.05 24.62
N ASN A 416 -16.99 -5.29 24.24
CA ASN A 416 -17.73 -6.50 24.67
C ASN A 416 -17.47 -6.89 26.16
N ASN A 417 -17.12 -5.92 26.99
CA ASN A 417 -16.65 -6.05 28.37
C ASN A 417 -17.80 -6.14 29.41
N PHE A 418 -18.72 -7.10 29.24
CA PHE A 418 -19.70 -7.42 30.30
C PHE A 418 -19.65 -8.86 30.83
N ALA A 419 -18.71 -9.70 30.35
CA ALA A 419 -18.41 -10.97 30.99
C ALA A 419 -16.91 -11.26 30.92
N ALA A 420 -16.35 -11.65 32.06
CA ALA A 420 -14.94 -11.95 32.32
C ALA A 420 -14.09 -12.43 31.11
N ARG A 421 -12.99 -11.71 30.86
CA ARG A 421 -11.74 -12.21 30.27
C ARG A 421 -11.74 -12.56 28.76
N TRP A 422 -12.39 -11.76 27.92
CA TRP A 422 -12.05 -11.74 26.50
C TRP A 422 -10.67 -11.08 26.31
N LEU A 423 -9.71 -11.84 25.77
CA LEU A 423 -8.39 -11.34 25.35
C LEU A 423 -8.35 -11.35 23.82
N GLY A 424 -7.90 -10.26 23.21
CA GLY A 424 -7.84 -10.14 21.75
C GLY A 424 -6.42 -10.05 21.20
N TRP A 425 -6.29 -9.92 19.88
CA TRP A 425 -4.99 -9.77 19.23
C TRP A 425 -4.16 -8.62 19.81
N ALA A 426 -4.79 -7.50 20.17
CA ALA A 426 -4.12 -6.37 20.80
C ALA A 426 -3.45 -6.70 22.15
N ASP A 427 -4.01 -7.64 22.92
CA ASP A 427 -3.41 -8.10 24.18
C ASP A 427 -2.23 -9.03 23.92
N PHE A 428 -2.36 -9.90 22.92
CA PHE A 428 -1.26 -10.74 22.47
C PHE A 428 -0.09 -9.91 21.93
N LEU A 429 -0.35 -8.86 21.15
CA LEU A 429 0.69 -7.95 20.66
C LEU A 429 1.50 -7.33 21.81
N LYS A 430 0.85 -6.86 22.88
CA LYS A 430 1.55 -6.29 24.03
C LYS A 430 2.42 -7.34 24.74
N LEU A 431 1.90 -8.56 24.89
CA LEU A 431 2.66 -9.67 25.46
C LEU A 431 3.87 -10.00 24.58
N TYR A 432 3.65 -10.23 23.29
CA TYR A 432 4.67 -10.52 22.30
C TYR A 432 5.75 -9.45 22.31
N LEU A 433 5.40 -8.17 22.20
CA LEU A 433 6.36 -7.07 22.14
C LEU A 433 7.11 -6.86 23.46
N GLY A 434 6.50 -7.20 24.59
CA GLY A 434 7.12 -7.08 25.91
C GLY A 434 8.03 -8.26 26.29
N LYS A 435 7.78 -9.45 25.75
CA LYS A 435 8.40 -10.70 26.22
C LYS A 435 9.12 -11.50 25.13
N VAL A 436 8.60 -11.50 23.89
CA VAL A 436 9.01 -12.42 22.82
C VAL A 436 9.77 -11.73 21.69
N ALA A 437 9.32 -10.54 21.28
CA ALA A 437 9.90 -9.78 20.18
C ALA A 437 11.40 -9.55 20.39
N ARG A 438 12.12 -9.27 19.30
CA ARG A 438 13.58 -9.10 19.33
C ARG A 438 13.99 -8.23 20.53
N ARG A 439 14.97 -8.73 21.30
CA ARG A 439 15.45 -8.11 22.55
C ARG A 439 15.44 -6.59 22.46
N SER A 440 14.77 -5.96 23.42
CA SER A 440 14.86 -4.52 23.63
C SER A 440 16.33 -4.13 23.73
N SER A 441 16.81 -3.28 22.81
CA SER A 441 18.11 -2.65 22.97
C SER A 441 17.93 -1.50 23.94
N ALA A 442 18.40 -1.64 25.18
CA ALA A 442 18.41 -0.53 26.13
C ALA A 442 19.15 0.67 25.50
N PRO A 443 18.59 1.89 25.57
CA PRO A 443 19.35 3.08 25.21
C PRO A 443 20.61 3.16 26.08
N LEU A 444 21.72 3.56 25.48
CA LEU A 444 23.03 3.55 26.13
C LEU A 444 23.12 4.55 27.30
N SER A 445 22.27 5.57 27.33
CA SER A 445 22.22 6.59 28.36
C SER A 445 20.83 7.25 28.44
N ASP A 446 20.49 7.76 29.62
CA ASP A 446 19.34 8.66 29.78
C ASP A 446 19.52 9.90 28.89
N GLY A 447 18.57 10.13 27.98
CA GLY A 447 18.59 11.25 27.03
C GLY A 447 19.02 10.90 25.61
N ALA A 448 19.35 9.64 25.30
CA ALA A 448 19.58 9.22 23.91
C ALA A 448 18.30 9.38 23.08
N SER A 449 18.43 9.95 21.88
CA SER A 449 17.28 10.09 20.98
C SER A 449 16.75 8.73 20.54
N SER A 450 15.44 8.62 20.27
CA SER A 450 14.73 7.37 19.89
C SER A 450 15.35 6.60 18.70
N GLY A 451 16.28 7.21 17.96
CA GLY A 451 16.98 6.61 16.82
C GLY A 451 18.48 6.36 17.01
N GLU A 452 19.10 6.85 18.09
CA GLU A 452 20.53 6.65 18.34
C GLU A 452 20.80 5.23 18.84
N LYS A 453 21.36 4.39 17.96
CA LYS A 453 21.78 3.03 18.28
C LYS A 453 23.18 2.78 17.77
N TYR A 454 24.13 2.60 18.69
CA TYR A 454 25.49 2.17 18.38
C TYR A 454 25.65 0.69 18.73
N ARG A 455 26.19 -0.10 17.81
CA ARG A 455 26.55 -1.50 18.05
C ARG A 455 28.06 -1.62 17.96
N TYR A 456 28.73 -1.99 19.06
CA TYR A 456 30.11 -2.42 18.96
C TYR A 456 30.17 -3.67 18.08
N LEU A 457 31.22 -3.80 17.26
CA LEU A 457 31.53 -5.06 16.59
C LEU A 457 31.47 -6.15 17.65
N SER A 458 30.57 -7.13 17.47
CA SER A 458 30.61 -8.36 18.25
C SER A 458 32.06 -8.81 18.24
N GLY A 459 32.67 -9.02 19.40
CA GLY A 459 34.11 -9.25 19.56
C GLY A 459 34.70 -10.47 18.81
N ILE A 460 34.01 -10.98 17.80
CA ILE A 460 34.55 -11.72 16.66
C ILE A 460 35.63 -10.87 16.00
N ARG A 461 36.85 -11.00 16.54
CA ARG A 461 38.05 -10.79 15.77
C ARG A 461 38.26 -12.08 15.00
N PHE A 462 38.16 -12.03 13.68
CA PHE A 462 38.89 -13.02 12.89
C PHE A 462 40.35 -12.84 13.29
N ALA A 463 40.99 -13.90 13.76
CA ALA A 463 42.38 -13.81 14.21
C ALA A 463 43.20 -13.25 13.05
N ASP A 464 43.65 -12.00 13.20
CA ASP A 464 44.67 -11.45 12.35
C ASP A 464 45.97 -12.17 12.76
N GLU A 465 46.41 -13.06 11.87
CA GLU A 465 47.78 -13.53 11.73
C GLU A 465 48.45 -14.05 13.01
N ASP A 466 48.22 -15.33 13.30
CA ASP A 466 49.28 -16.17 13.90
C ASP A 466 49.64 -17.31 12.92
N SER A 467 50.74 -17.06 12.21
CA SER A 467 51.66 -18.04 11.61
C SER A 467 51.15 -19.01 10.53
N ILE A 468 51.41 -18.66 9.27
CA ILE A 468 52.07 -19.61 8.35
C ILE A 468 53.37 -18.94 7.91
N GLY A 469 54.45 -19.31 8.59
CA GLY A 469 55.80 -19.12 8.07
C GLY A 469 55.96 -20.02 6.84
N GLY A 470 56.43 -19.44 5.75
CA GLY A 470 56.70 -20.15 4.50
C GLY A 470 56.94 -19.15 3.38
N ASP A 471 58.20 -19.03 2.99
CA ASP A 471 58.68 -18.18 1.93
C ASP A 471 57.98 -18.44 0.58
N ALA A 472 58.09 -17.43 -0.28
CA ALA A 472 57.84 -17.42 -1.73
C ALA A 472 56.52 -16.78 -2.23
N GLU A 473 56.76 -15.74 -3.04
CA GLU A 473 55.89 -15.11 -4.02
C GLU A 473 54.82 -16.05 -4.62
N THR A 474 53.56 -15.90 -4.20
CA THR A 474 52.31 -16.03 -4.99
C THR A 474 51.11 -16.14 -4.05
N ALA A 475 50.79 -15.07 -3.33
CA ALA A 475 49.53 -14.97 -2.58
C ALA A 475 48.69 -13.82 -3.12
N VAL A 476 47.63 -14.16 -3.85
CA VAL A 476 46.56 -13.26 -4.25
C VAL A 476 45.93 -12.72 -2.97
N SER A 477 46.23 -11.46 -2.60
CA SER A 477 45.64 -10.81 -1.44
C SER A 477 44.20 -10.42 -1.74
N SER A 478 43.26 -11.36 -1.59
CA SER A 478 41.83 -11.07 -1.54
C SER A 478 41.47 -10.44 -0.19
N ARG A 479 41.81 -9.15 0.00
CA ARG A 479 41.34 -8.36 1.14
C ARG A 479 39.88 -7.94 0.89
N LEU A 480 38.94 -8.71 1.42
CA LEU A 480 37.53 -8.31 1.55
C LEU A 480 37.46 -7.08 2.46
N GLY A 481 37.06 -5.94 1.89
CA GLY A 481 36.97 -4.67 2.62
C GLY A 481 35.74 -4.63 3.50
N GLY A 482 35.94 -4.63 4.81
CA GLY A 482 34.91 -4.37 5.81
C GLY A 482 34.30 -2.95 5.70
N SER A 483 33.12 -2.79 6.31
CA SER A 483 32.18 -1.66 6.24
C SER A 483 32.60 -0.39 6.99
N GLY A 484 33.89 -0.06 7.03
CA GLY A 484 34.42 1.13 7.70
C GLY A 484 34.83 2.25 6.74
N SER A 485 34.45 3.49 7.07
CA SER A 485 34.91 4.71 6.41
C SER A 485 36.44 4.82 6.50
N SER A 486 37.16 4.52 5.41
CA SER A 486 38.61 4.67 5.34
C SER A 486 39.06 5.36 4.05
N THR A 487 39.90 6.38 4.20
CA THR A 487 40.59 7.05 3.09
C THR A 487 41.68 6.13 2.56
N LYS A 488 41.48 5.52 1.39
CA LYS A 488 42.50 4.67 0.74
C LYS A 488 43.20 5.44 -0.39
N LEU A 489 44.50 5.70 -0.24
CA LEU A 489 45.40 6.09 -1.33
C LEU A 489 45.75 4.85 -2.16
N GLY A 490 45.44 4.88 -3.45
CA GLY A 490 45.78 3.79 -4.37
C GLY A 490 47.20 3.97 -4.91
N GLY A 491 48.12 3.07 -4.53
CA GLY A 491 49.41 2.91 -5.20
C GLY A 491 49.25 2.51 -6.67
N SER A 492 50.31 2.76 -7.45
CA SER A 492 50.43 2.52 -8.89
C SER A 492 50.42 1.02 -9.22
N GLY A 493 49.36 0.54 -9.89
CA GLY A 493 49.29 -0.85 -10.36
C GLY A 493 47.91 -1.27 -10.87
N SER A 494 47.90 -2.09 -11.91
CA SER A 494 46.71 -2.66 -12.57
C SER A 494 46.02 -3.68 -11.66
N SER A 495 44.89 -3.33 -11.04
CA SER A 495 44.10 -4.25 -10.22
C SER A 495 42.60 -3.91 -10.23
N THR A 496 41.76 -4.95 -10.25
CA THR A 496 40.30 -4.87 -10.12
C THR A 496 39.95 -4.52 -8.67
N LYS A 497 39.21 -3.43 -8.45
CA LYS A 497 38.85 -2.94 -7.10
C LYS A 497 37.32 -2.85 -6.94
N LEU A 498 36.75 -3.67 -6.08
CA LEU A 498 35.35 -3.56 -5.61
C LEU A 498 35.28 -2.53 -4.48
N GLY A 499 34.35 -1.58 -4.56
CA GLY A 499 34.10 -0.60 -3.50
C GLY A 499 32.99 -1.09 -2.57
N GLY A 500 33.28 -1.14 -1.26
CA GLY A 500 32.25 -1.35 -0.23
C GLY A 500 31.24 -0.19 -0.14
N SER A 501 30.16 -0.43 0.60
CA SER A 501 28.95 0.38 0.73
C SER A 501 29.09 1.62 1.64
N GLY A 502 30.12 2.44 1.45
CA GLY A 502 30.34 3.66 2.26
C GLY A 502 30.79 4.88 1.46
N SER A 503 30.38 6.07 1.91
CA SER A 503 30.77 7.37 1.36
C SER A 503 32.29 7.55 1.48
N SER A 504 33.01 7.50 0.36
CA SER A 504 34.48 7.63 0.34
C SER A 504 34.96 8.52 -0.81
N THR A 505 35.87 9.43 -0.48
CA THR A 505 36.63 10.24 -1.46
C THR A 505 37.69 9.34 -2.11
N LYS A 506 37.65 9.17 -3.44
CA LYS A 506 38.64 8.35 -4.19
C LYS A 506 39.44 9.24 -5.15
N LEU A 507 40.76 9.31 -4.95
CA LEU A 507 41.73 9.83 -5.93
C LEU A 507 42.20 8.68 -6.81
N GLY A 508 42.08 8.83 -8.14
CA GLY A 508 42.57 7.83 -9.08
C GLY A 508 44.04 8.04 -9.41
N GLY A 509 44.90 7.07 -9.11
CA GLY A 509 46.24 6.98 -9.70
C GLY A 509 46.19 6.66 -11.20
N SER A 510 47.32 6.83 -11.87
CA SER A 510 47.54 6.58 -13.30
C SER A 510 47.49 5.08 -13.64
N GLY A 511 46.58 4.67 -14.52
CA GLY A 511 46.50 3.30 -15.04
C GLY A 511 45.11 2.85 -15.50
N SER A 512 45.07 2.01 -16.54
CA SER A 512 43.86 1.40 -17.12
C SER A 512 43.22 0.42 -16.12
N SER A 513 42.00 0.72 -15.63
CA SER A 513 41.32 -0.12 -14.64
C SER A 513 39.79 -0.13 -14.81
N THR A 514 39.17 -1.29 -14.60
CA THR A 514 37.70 -1.49 -14.53
C THR A 514 37.19 -1.10 -13.14
N LYS A 515 36.24 -0.16 -13.06
CA LYS A 515 35.72 0.38 -11.79
C LYS A 515 34.21 0.17 -11.66
N LEU A 516 33.78 -0.61 -10.67
CA LEU A 516 32.38 -0.72 -10.23
C LEU A 516 32.12 0.24 -9.06
N GLY A 517 31.08 1.07 -9.16
CA GLY A 517 30.66 1.98 -8.09
C GLY A 517 29.66 1.29 -7.16
N GLY A 518 29.89 1.33 -5.85
CA GLY A 518 28.89 0.98 -4.84
C GLY A 518 27.81 2.06 -4.68
N SER A 519 26.79 1.74 -3.88
CA SER A 519 25.50 2.45 -3.69
C SER A 519 25.54 3.78 -2.90
N GLY A 520 26.66 4.49 -2.84
CA GLY A 520 26.82 5.72 -2.05
C GLY A 520 27.21 6.97 -2.86
N SER A 521 26.78 8.15 -2.37
CA SER A 521 27.15 9.47 -2.90
C SER A 521 28.67 9.69 -2.79
N SER A 522 29.37 9.87 -3.92
CA SER A 522 30.83 10.01 -3.93
C SER A 522 31.32 11.08 -4.93
N THR A 523 32.22 11.94 -4.47
CA THR A 523 32.99 12.89 -5.31
C THR A 523 34.12 12.13 -6.00
N LYS A 524 34.18 12.17 -7.35
CA LYS A 524 35.18 11.45 -8.15
C LYS A 524 36.02 12.43 -8.98
N LEU A 525 37.35 12.43 -8.77
CA LEU A 525 38.33 13.07 -9.66
C LEU A 525 38.93 12.02 -10.60
N GLY A 526 38.85 12.26 -11.91
CA GLY A 526 39.39 11.35 -12.93
C GLY A 526 40.88 11.62 -13.20
N GLY A 527 41.72 10.61 -13.00
CA GLY A 527 43.10 10.59 -13.52
C GLY A 527 43.13 10.27 -15.03
N SER A 528 44.30 10.48 -15.65
CA SER A 528 44.59 10.28 -17.06
C SER A 528 44.61 8.79 -17.45
N GLY A 529 43.57 8.32 -18.14
CA GLY A 529 43.54 6.97 -18.74
C GLY A 529 42.17 6.52 -19.26
N SER A 530 42.18 5.71 -20.32
CA SER A 530 41.00 5.11 -20.95
C SER A 530 40.36 4.07 -20.02
N SER A 531 39.08 4.22 -19.66
CA SER A 531 38.38 3.30 -18.73
C SER A 531 36.88 3.15 -19.03
N THR A 532 36.38 1.91 -18.92
CA THR A 532 34.94 1.56 -18.96
C THR A 532 34.29 1.85 -17.60
N LYS A 533 33.16 2.57 -17.58
CA LYS A 533 32.51 3.07 -16.35
C LYS A 533 31.05 2.62 -16.27
N LEU A 534 30.68 1.92 -15.19
CA LEU A 534 29.28 1.66 -14.79
C LEU A 534 28.93 2.56 -13.60
N GLY A 535 27.86 3.35 -13.72
CA GLY A 535 27.36 4.22 -12.66
C GLY A 535 26.40 3.48 -11.73
N GLY A 536 26.61 3.57 -10.42
CA GLY A 536 25.62 3.16 -9.41
C GLY A 536 24.53 4.22 -9.20
N SER A 537 23.49 3.87 -8.46
CA SER A 537 22.20 4.56 -8.26
C SER A 537 22.22 5.88 -7.46
N GLY A 538 23.37 6.50 -7.21
CA GLY A 538 23.50 7.72 -6.39
C GLY A 538 23.74 9.01 -7.19
N SER A 539 23.23 10.14 -6.69
CA SER A 539 23.50 11.49 -7.19
C SER A 539 24.99 11.87 -6.96
N SER A 540 25.70 12.28 -8.02
CA SER A 540 27.12 12.64 -7.96
C SER A 540 27.48 13.85 -8.82
N THR A 541 28.25 14.78 -8.26
CA THR A 541 28.90 15.92 -8.96
C THR A 541 30.14 15.44 -9.71
N LYS A 542 30.31 15.81 -10.98
CA LYS A 542 31.47 15.42 -11.83
C LYS A 542 32.17 16.66 -12.41
N LEU A 543 33.50 16.71 -12.29
CA LEU A 543 34.40 17.57 -13.06
C LEU A 543 35.19 16.68 -14.05
N GLY A 544 35.12 16.98 -15.35
CA GLY A 544 35.65 16.12 -16.42
C GLY A 544 37.14 16.34 -16.70
N GLY A 545 37.91 15.25 -16.67
CA GLY A 545 39.26 15.19 -17.26
C GLY A 545 39.23 14.69 -18.71
N SER A 546 40.29 14.98 -19.46
CA SER A 546 40.46 14.76 -20.90
C SER A 546 40.55 13.28 -21.28
N GLY A 547 39.46 12.69 -21.79
CA GLY A 547 39.46 11.35 -22.38
C GLY A 547 38.07 10.93 -22.88
N SER A 548 38.02 10.25 -24.03
CA SER A 548 36.81 9.75 -24.70
C SER A 548 36.19 8.55 -23.96
N SER A 549 34.86 8.54 -23.78
CA SER A 549 34.10 7.41 -23.21
C SER A 549 32.66 7.31 -23.75
N THR A 550 32.17 6.09 -23.99
CA THR A 550 30.78 5.73 -24.37
C THR A 550 29.84 5.76 -23.16
N LYS A 551 28.59 6.24 -23.36
CA LYS A 551 27.56 6.42 -22.31
C LYS A 551 26.43 5.38 -22.46
N LEU A 552 26.00 4.77 -21.35
CA LEU A 552 24.67 4.18 -21.17
C LEU A 552 24.14 4.73 -19.83
N GLY A 553 23.08 5.54 -19.86
CA GLY A 553 22.53 6.25 -18.68
C GLY A 553 21.22 5.61 -18.20
N GLY A 554 21.10 5.42 -16.88
CA GLY A 554 19.89 4.94 -16.20
C GLY A 554 18.86 6.03 -15.93
N LEU A 555 17.59 5.62 -15.86
CA LEU A 555 16.36 6.36 -16.14
C LEU A 555 15.75 7.22 -15.00
N ALA A 556 16.49 7.60 -13.96
CA ALA A 556 15.85 8.29 -12.83
C ALA A 556 15.72 9.83 -12.99
N ALA A 557 16.49 10.48 -13.87
CA ALA A 557 16.50 11.94 -14.01
C ALA A 557 15.82 12.45 -15.30
N ASP A 558 15.46 11.57 -16.23
CA ASP A 558 14.84 11.94 -17.52
C ASP A 558 13.30 12.00 -17.48
N SER A 559 12.65 11.48 -16.43
CA SER A 559 11.19 11.55 -16.27
C SER A 559 10.67 12.99 -16.23
N PHE A 560 11.39 13.90 -15.57
CA PHE A 560 10.96 15.29 -15.41
C PHE A 560 10.99 16.10 -16.73
N PHE A 561 12.00 15.90 -17.58
CA PHE A 561 12.12 16.60 -18.87
C PHE A 561 11.32 15.95 -20.02
N THR A 562 11.04 14.65 -19.92
CA THR A 562 10.17 13.96 -20.88
C THR A 562 8.70 14.38 -20.69
N THR A 563 8.30 14.64 -19.44
CA THR A 563 6.97 15.16 -19.08
C THR A 563 6.68 16.51 -19.75
N LEU A 564 7.60 17.46 -19.70
CA LEU A 564 7.43 18.80 -20.31
C LEU A 564 7.31 18.80 -21.86
N ARG A 565 7.86 17.80 -22.55
CA ARG A 565 7.78 17.72 -24.03
C ARG A 565 6.53 17.01 -24.53
N LEU A 566 5.93 16.13 -23.73
CA LEU A 566 4.70 15.40 -24.08
C LEU A 566 3.44 16.26 -23.91
N PHE A 567 3.41 17.17 -22.94
CA PHE A 567 2.25 18.06 -22.70
C PHE A 567 1.90 18.96 -23.90
N LYS A 568 2.90 19.40 -24.68
CA LYS A 568 2.65 20.19 -25.91
C LYS A 568 1.89 19.45 -27.01
N ASN A 569 1.85 18.11 -26.98
CA ASN A 569 1.15 17.30 -27.97
C ASN A 569 -0.25 16.87 -27.51
N ILE A 570 -0.59 17.00 -26.22
CA ILE A 570 -1.90 16.61 -25.68
C ILE A 570 -2.90 17.78 -25.78
N GLU A 571 -2.43 19.03 -25.73
CA GLU A 571 -3.28 20.22 -25.92
C GLU A 571 -3.96 20.29 -27.30
N SER A 572 -3.45 19.61 -28.34
CA SER A 572 -4.00 19.71 -29.69
C SER A 572 -5.27 18.89 -29.92
N ASP A 573 -5.51 17.85 -29.10
CA ASP A 573 -6.54 16.84 -29.37
C ASP A 573 -7.73 16.91 -28.39
N TRP A 574 -7.61 17.73 -27.34
CA TRP A 574 -8.68 17.97 -26.38
C TRP A 574 -9.43 19.24 -26.80
N ASN A 575 -10.64 19.08 -27.36
CA ASN A 575 -11.54 20.22 -27.59
C ASN A 575 -12.15 20.66 -26.25
N ILE A 576 -11.32 21.26 -25.38
CA ILE A 576 -11.74 21.79 -24.09
C ILE A 576 -12.37 23.15 -24.33
N SER A 577 -13.69 23.18 -24.49
CA SER A 577 -14.46 24.42 -24.56
C SER A 577 -14.27 25.23 -23.28
N GLY A 578 -13.33 26.18 -23.28
CA GLY A 578 -13.05 27.06 -22.15
C GLY A 578 -11.58 27.42 -21.92
N PHE A 579 -10.61 26.77 -22.59
CA PHE A 579 -9.18 27.08 -22.41
C PHE A 579 -8.67 28.31 -23.18
N SER A 580 -9.46 28.88 -24.10
CA SER A 580 -8.99 29.97 -24.98
C SER A 580 -9.36 31.39 -24.53
N LYS A 581 -9.94 31.60 -23.35
CA LYS A 581 -10.18 32.97 -22.84
C LYS A 581 -9.36 33.24 -21.59
N ARG A 582 -8.35 34.10 -21.74
CA ARG A 582 -7.66 34.75 -20.62
C ARG A 582 -8.65 35.67 -19.90
N PRO A 583 -8.55 35.86 -18.58
CA PRO A 583 -9.49 36.68 -17.81
C PRO A 583 -9.39 38.21 -18.01
N ASP A 584 -8.65 38.69 -19.02
CA ASP A 584 -8.31 40.12 -19.14
C ASP A 584 -8.81 40.79 -20.43
N ASP A 585 -9.50 40.07 -21.33
CA ASP A 585 -10.14 40.68 -22.50
C ASP A 585 -11.64 40.94 -22.22
N SER A 586 -11.90 41.99 -21.43
CA SER A 586 -13.15 42.74 -21.50
C SER A 586 -12.87 44.08 -22.20
N ASP A 587 -13.19 44.16 -23.49
CA ASP A 587 -13.36 45.44 -24.16
C ASP A 587 -14.72 46.04 -23.76
N ALA A 588 -14.67 47.31 -23.34
CA ALA A 588 -15.67 48.39 -23.45
C ALA A 588 -17.14 48.11 -23.10
#